data_AF-A0A2V7ZE94-F1
#
_entry.id   AF-A0A2V7ZE94-F1
#
_cell.length_a   1.000
_cell.length_b   1.000
_cell.length_c   1.000
_cell.angle_alpha   90.00
_cell.angle_beta   90.00
_cell.angle_gamma   90.00
#
_symmetry.space_group_name_H-M   'P 1'
#
loop_
_entity.id
_entity.type
_entity.pdbx_description
1 polymer ?
#
loop_
_entity_poly.entity_id
_entity_poly.type
_entity_poly.pdbx_seq_one_letter_code
_entity_poly.pdbx_strand_id
1 'polypeptide(L)' 'MAIAKGVAARQARDRQHSFATELRVLALHGLLHLIGYDHERDRGEMRRLEQRLLTRAGIDGLIQRRSLPETRK' A
#
# COMPACT_ATOMS: atom_id res chain seq x y z
N MET A 1 -11.44 3.17 2.32
CA MET A 1 -10.05 3.36 2.77
C MET A 1 -9.95 4.61 3.65
N ALA A 2 -9.28 4.52 4.80
CA ALA A 2 -8.86 5.67 5.61
C ALA A 2 -7.34 5.60 5.82
N ILE A 3 -6.65 6.74 5.67
CA ILE A 3 -5.19 6.81 5.84
C ILE A 3 -4.89 7.62 7.11
N ALA A 4 -4.39 6.94 8.14
CA ALA A 4 -3.91 7.61 9.34
C ALA A 4 -2.54 8.27 9.09
N LYS A 5 -2.51 9.61 9.05
CA LYS A 5 -1.29 10.39 8.76
C LYS A 5 -0.12 10.05 9.68
N GLY A 6 -0.37 9.82 10.97
CA GLY A 6 0.69 9.42 11.92
C GLY A 6 1.29 8.04 11.62
N VAL A 7 0.46 7.10 11.18
CA VAL A 7 0.90 5.75 10.79
C VAL A 7 1.66 5.78 9.47
N ALA A 8 1.24 6.61 8.52
CA ALA A 8 1.97 6.84 7.29
C ALA A 8 3.33 7.54 7.53
N ALA A 9 3.39 8.55 8.41
CA ALA A 9 4.66 9.21 8.75
C ALA A 9 5.65 8.27 9.44
N ARG A 10 5.17 7.41 10.34
CA ARG A 10 6.00 6.39 10.96
C ARG A 10 6.52 5.37 9.95
N GLN A 11 5.65 4.85 9.09
CA GLN A 11 6.05 3.90 8.06
C GLN A 11 7.01 4.48 7.01
N ALA A 12 6.84 5.76 6.68
CA ALA A 12 7.77 6.49 5.83
C ALA A 12 9.18 6.51 6.44
N ARG A 13 9.27 6.76 7.76
CA ARG A 13 10.54 6.70 8.49
C ARG A 13 11.11 5.28 8.56
N ASP A 14 10.31 4.30 8.96
CA ASP A 14 10.72 2.89 9.06
C ASP A 14 11.26 2.34 7.73
N ARG A 15 10.66 2.76 6.60
CA ARG A 15 11.06 2.34 5.25
C ARG A 15 12.04 3.30 4.57
N GLN A 16 12.55 4.32 5.27
CA GLN A 16 13.51 5.31 4.76
C GLN A 16 13.09 5.97 3.43
N HIS A 17 11.81 6.26 3.27
CA HIS A 17 11.27 6.93 2.07
C HIS A 17 10.38 8.12 2.44
N SER A 18 10.05 8.95 1.46
CA SER A 18 9.32 10.18 1.74
C SER A 18 7.89 9.89 2.20
N PHE A 19 7.32 10.78 3.04
CA PHE A 19 5.91 10.69 3.42
C PHE A 19 4.97 10.69 2.20
N ALA A 20 5.31 11.47 1.16
CA ALA A 20 4.56 11.49 -0.09
C ALA A 20 4.63 10.14 -0.81
N THR A 21 5.77 9.45 -0.73
CA THR A 21 5.96 8.10 -1.28
C THR A 21 5.05 7.11 -0.55
N GLU A 22 5.07 7.09 0.77
CA GLU A 22 4.20 6.23 1.58
C GLU A 22 2.72 6.51 1.31
N LEU A 23 2.34 7.78 1.11
CA LEU A 23 0.96 8.16 0.80
C LEU A 23 0.51 7.65 -0.58
N ARG A 24 1.37 7.72 -1.59
CA ARG A 24 1.08 7.18 -2.93
C ARG A 24 0.93 5.66 -2.90
N VAL A 25 1.81 5.00 -2.17
CA VAL A 25 1.78 3.55 -1.93
C VAL A 25 0.46 3.15 -1.23
N LEU A 26 0.07 3.87 -0.18
CA LEU A 26 -1.21 3.70 0.51
C LEU A 26 -2.42 3.91 -0.40
N ALA A 27 -2.39 4.97 -1.19
CA ALA A 27 -3.49 5.31 -2.08
C ALA A 27 -3.68 4.25 -3.17
N LEU A 28 -2.57 3.79 -3.76
CA LEU A 28 -2.58 2.72 -4.75
C LEU A 28 -3.12 1.43 -4.14
N HIS A 29 -2.65 1.06 -2.96
CA HIS A 29 -3.08 -0.15 -2.26
C HIS A 29 -4.59 -0.16 -2.01
N GLY A 30 -5.15 0.92 -1.45
CA GLY A 30 -6.59 0.99 -1.23
C GLY A 30 -7.40 1.12 -2.52
N LEU A 31 -6.83 1.67 -3.60
CA LEU A 31 -7.45 1.64 -4.92
C LEU A 31 -7.54 0.21 -5.45
N LEU A 32 -6.46 -0.58 -5.32
CA LEU A 32 -6.45 -1.99 -5.71
C LEU A 32 -7.49 -2.81 -4.94
N HIS A 33 -7.64 -2.58 -3.63
CA HIS A 33 -8.72 -3.16 -2.84
C HIS A 33 -10.11 -2.72 -3.31
N LEU A 34 -10.28 -1.45 -3.66
CA LEU A 34 -11.58 -0.93 -4.11
C LEU A 34 -12.02 -1.50 -5.47
N ILE A 35 -11.07 -1.77 -6.37
CA ILE A 35 -11.35 -2.39 -7.68
C ILE A 35 -11.43 -3.92 -7.60
N GLY A 36 -11.33 -4.51 -6.40
CA GLY A 36 -11.59 -5.93 -6.15
C GLY A 36 -10.36 -6.84 -6.12
N TYR A 37 -9.14 -6.30 -6.12
CA TYR A 37 -7.95 -7.12 -5.85
C TYR A 37 -7.80 -7.32 -4.34
N ASP A 38 -7.60 -8.56 -3.93
CA ASP A 38 -7.48 -8.94 -2.53
C ASP A 38 -6.21 -9.76 -2.35
N HIS A 39 -5.17 -9.17 -1.77
CA HIS A 39 -3.90 -9.84 -1.56
C HIS A 39 -3.96 -11.08 -0.63
N GLU A 40 -5.04 -11.26 0.14
CA GLU A 40 -5.24 -12.45 0.99
C GLU A 40 -5.94 -13.59 0.22
N ARG A 41 -6.72 -13.26 -0.81
CA ARG A 41 -7.41 -14.24 -1.67
C ARG A 41 -6.68 -14.53 -2.98
N ASP A 42 -5.90 -13.57 -3.45
CA ASP A 42 -5.14 -13.68 -4.69
C ASP A 42 -3.82 -14.39 -4.45
N ARG A 43 -3.30 -15.08 -5.48
CA ARG A 43 -1.97 -15.74 -5.45
C ARG A 43 -0.82 -14.72 -5.57
N GLY A 44 -0.94 -13.58 -4.91
CA GLY A 44 0.00 -12.46 -4.98
C GLY A 44 -0.13 -11.61 -6.25
N GLU A 45 -1.24 -11.69 -6.99
CA GLU A 45 -1.48 -10.85 -8.17
C GLU A 45 -1.52 -9.36 -7.79
N MET A 46 -2.24 -9.02 -6.73
CA MET A 46 -2.28 -7.65 -6.19
C MET A 46 -0.87 -7.13 -5.89
N ARG A 47 0.00 -7.95 -5.26
CA ARG A 47 1.38 -7.56 -4.95
C ARG A 47 2.20 -7.32 -6.22
N ARG A 48 2.06 -8.18 -7.24
CA ARG A 48 2.76 -8.01 -8.52
C ARG A 48 2.28 -6.77 -9.26
N LEU A 49 0.99 -6.48 -9.23
CA LEU A 49 0.40 -5.30 -9.86
C LEU A 49 0.84 -4.02 -9.14
N GLU A 50 0.79 -4.02 -7.81
CA GLU A 50 1.26 -2.93 -6.97
C GLU A 50 2.74 -2.62 -7.24
N GLN A 51 3.61 -3.65 -7.23
CA GLN A 51 5.02 -3.52 -7.58
C GLN A 51 5.22 -2.92 -8.97
N ARG A 52 4.52 -3.46 -10.00
CA ARG A 52 4.62 -2.94 -11.38
C ARG A 52 4.20 -1.48 -11.48
N LEU A 53 3.12 -1.09 -10.81
CA LEU A 53 2.60 0.27 -10.82
C LEU A 53 3.51 1.24 -10.07
N LEU A 54 4.10 0.81 -8.95
CA LEU A 54 5.08 1.60 -8.20
C LEU A 54 6.40 1.77 -8.97
N THR A 55 6.92 0.71 -9.60
CA THR A 55 8.09 0.79 -10.49
C THR A 55 7.80 1.75 -11.65
N ARG A 56 6.62 1.68 -12.27
CA ARG A 56 6.22 2.59 -13.36
C ARG A 56 6.06 4.04 -12.89
N ALA A 57 5.74 4.25 -11.61
CA ALA A 57 5.68 5.56 -10.98
C ALA A 57 7.04 6.07 -10.48
N GLY A 58 8.13 5.30 -10.63
CA GLY A 58 9.46 5.64 -10.12
C GLY A 58 9.54 5.62 -8.59
N ILE A 59 8.71 4.82 -7.94
CA ILE A 59 8.58 4.73 -6.49
C ILE A 59 9.09 3.38 -6.01
N ASP A 60 10.16 3.40 -5.22
CA ASP A 60 10.61 2.22 -4.44
C ASP A 60 9.81 2.14 -3.14
N GLY A 61 8.76 1.32 -3.14
CA GLY A 61 7.91 1.08 -1.97
C GLY A 61 7.42 -0.36 -1.94
N LEU A 62 7.99 -1.19 -1.06
CA LEU A 62 7.48 -2.54 -0.79
C LEU A 62 6.50 -2.49 0.39
N ILE A 63 5.21 -2.70 0.13
CA ILE A 63 4.24 -2.99 1.18
C ILE A 63 4.45 -4.44 1.67
N GLN A 64 5.39 -4.61 2.61
CA GLN A 64 5.27 -5.68 3.60
C GLN A 64 4.46 -5.14 4.77
N ARG A 65 3.13 -5.08 4.63
CA ARG A 65 2.26 -4.78 5.76
C ARG A 65 1.65 -6.07 6.27
N ARG A 66 1.83 -6.27 7.57
CA ARG A 66 0.97 -7.13 8.39
C ARG A 66 -0.45 -6.57 8.22
N SER A 67 -1.35 -7.38 7.64
CA SER A 67 -2.75 -7.02 7.40
C SER A 67 -3.31 -6.41 8.69
N LEU A 68 -3.57 -5.10 8.70
CA LEU A 68 -4.44 -4.53 9.72
C LEU A 68 -5.84 -5.00 9.34
N PRO A 69 -6.57 -5.67 10.24
CA PRO A 69 -7.89 -6.19 9.90
C PRO A 69 -8.74 -5.00 9.45
N GLU A 70 -9.23 -5.08 8.21
CA GLU A 70 -10.15 -4.10 7.69
C GLU A 70 -11.37 -4.07 8.62
N THR A 71 -11.53 -2.97 9.35
CA THR A 71 -12.71 -2.74 10.16
C THR A 71 -13.88 -2.59 9.18
N ARG A 72 -14.56 -3.71 8.88
CA ARG A 72 -15.91 -3.69 8.33
C ARG A 72 -16.78 -2.85 9.26
N LYS A 73 -17.37 -1.79 8.72
CA LYS A 73 -18.66 -1.29 9.20
C LYS A 73 -19.74 -1.89 8.32
#